data_AF-A0A3P8UQV8-F1
#
_entry.id   AF-A0A3P8UQV8-F1
#
_cell.length_a   1.000
_cell.length_b   1.000
_cell.length_c   1.000
_cell.angle_alpha   90.00
_cell.angle_beta   90.00
_cell.angle_gamma   90.00
#
_symmetry.space_group_name_H-M   'P 1'
#
loop_
_entity.id
_entity.type
_entity.pdbx_description
1 polymer ?
#
loop_
_entity_poly.entity_id
_entity_poly.type
_entity_poly.pdbx_seq_one_letter_code
_entity_poly.pdbx_strand_id
1 'polypeptide(L)'
;MTFTQTIISTPPLPPTRWIQFCVGHDRHLSVTVNAPGGLVISTVDDAQGQINFEAKETGFYQMCFSNFHNRFGIMQVFLSFGVYYGNQQNPSKIKEEEKNKKEEIRKDLNNTLSIIADATYILENRVFHMFRYYSFGRMRKSVDYFLLLSNSQYITWWSTALSLLIVTSGYLQLLFLKRLFVTKTTTEEEKPRC
;
A
#
# COMPACT_ATOMS: atom_id res chain seq x y z
N MET A 1 -2.78 -8.92 -9.53
CA MET A 1 -1.51 -9.47 -9.00
C MET A 1 -1.87 -10.62 -8.07
N THR A 2 -1.21 -11.77 -8.20
CA THR A 2 -1.52 -12.97 -7.41
C THR A 2 -0.35 -13.27 -6.47
N PHE A 3 -0.63 -13.36 -5.17
CA PHE A 3 0.34 -13.76 -4.15
C PHE A 3 -0.07 -15.13 -3.59
N THR A 4 0.90 -16.04 -3.54
CA THR A 4 0.74 -17.36 -2.93
C THR A 4 1.61 -17.45 -1.68
N GLN A 5 1.01 -17.82 -0.56
CA GLN A 5 1.72 -17.99 0.71
C GLN A 5 1.40 -19.35 1.32
N THR A 6 2.45 -20.08 1.69
CA THR A 6 2.33 -21.31 2.49
C THR A 6 1.94 -20.96 3.91
N ILE A 7 0.87 -21.57 4.41
CA ILE A 7 0.34 -21.36 5.76
C ILE A 7 0.41 -22.69 6.53
N ILE A 8 1.32 -22.73 7.49
CA ILE A 8 1.40 -23.81 8.48
C ILE A 8 0.55 -23.36 9.69
N SER A 9 -0.52 -24.09 10.00
CA SER A 9 -1.22 -24.01 11.29
C SER A 9 -0.82 -25.22 12.13
N THR A 10 -0.04 -24.99 13.18
CA THR A 10 0.25 -26.03 14.18
C THR A 10 -0.87 -26.05 15.24
N PRO A 11 -1.33 -27.22 15.71
CA PRO A 11 -2.31 -27.31 16.80
C PRO A 11 -1.79 -26.65 18.09
N PRO A 12 -2.65 -26.07 18.97
CA PRO A 12 -4.04 -26.46 19.22
C PRO A 12 -5.12 -25.42 18.86
N LEU A 13 -4.77 -24.28 18.24
CA LEU A 13 -5.74 -23.23 17.90
C LEU A 13 -5.52 -22.70 16.47
N PRO A 14 -6.58 -22.43 15.68
CA PRO A 14 -6.43 -21.77 14.39
C PRO A 14 -5.93 -20.34 14.61
N PRO A 15 -4.74 -19.97 14.12
CA PRO A 15 -4.27 -18.60 14.28
C PRO A 15 -5.15 -17.66 13.47
N THR A 16 -5.66 -16.61 14.11
CA THR A 16 -6.29 -15.50 13.41
C THR A 16 -5.22 -14.71 12.69
N ARG A 17 -5.35 -14.58 11.38
CA ARG A 17 -4.38 -13.89 10.53
C ARG A 17 -4.96 -12.56 10.10
N TRP A 18 -4.07 -11.59 9.96
CA TRP A 18 -4.43 -10.30 9.45
C TRP A 18 -3.46 -9.89 8.35
N ILE A 19 -4.01 -9.15 7.40
CA ILE A 19 -3.29 -8.59 6.29
C ILE A 19 -3.66 -7.13 6.27
N GLN A 20 -2.66 -6.28 6.42
CA GLN A 20 -2.81 -4.84 6.30
C GLN A 20 -2.25 -4.43 4.95
N PHE A 21 -3.00 -3.61 4.22
CA PHE A 21 -2.57 -3.09 2.94
C PHE A 21 -2.86 -1.60 2.87
N CYS A 22 -1.99 -0.89 2.17
CA CYS A 22 -2.17 0.53 1.89
C CYS A 22 -2.36 0.69 0.39
N VAL A 23 -3.47 1.34 0.04
CA VAL A 23 -3.80 1.74 -1.33
C VAL A 23 -3.82 3.26 -1.38
N GLY A 24 -3.34 3.83 -2.48
CA GLY A 24 -3.43 5.26 -2.75
C GLY A 24 -4.88 5.76 -2.85
N HIS A 25 -5.05 7.07 -2.67
CA HIS A 25 -6.34 7.76 -2.58
C HIS A 25 -7.39 7.29 -3.61
N ASP A 26 -8.61 7.03 -3.13
CA ASP A 26 -9.86 6.75 -3.86
C ASP A 26 -9.77 5.66 -4.94
N ARG A 27 -8.92 4.64 -4.70
CA ARG A 27 -8.79 3.48 -5.58
C ARG A 27 -9.41 2.27 -4.91
N HIS A 28 -10.47 1.76 -5.52
CA HIS A 28 -11.12 0.54 -5.07
C HIS A 28 -10.27 -0.69 -5.43
N LEU A 29 -9.88 -1.46 -4.43
CA LEU A 29 -9.15 -2.72 -4.57
C LEU A 29 -10.06 -3.88 -4.18
N SER A 30 -10.24 -4.85 -5.07
CA SER A 30 -10.94 -6.10 -4.74
C SER A 30 -9.91 -7.14 -4.32
N VAL A 31 -10.10 -7.73 -3.13
CA VAL A 31 -9.21 -8.74 -2.56
C VAL A 31 -9.98 -10.04 -2.37
N THR A 32 -9.42 -11.14 -2.89
CA THR A 32 -10.00 -12.47 -2.76
C THR A 32 -8.98 -13.41 -2.11
N VAL A 33 -9.41 -14.13 -1.07
CA VAL A 33 -8.60 -15.11 -0.33
C VAL A 33 -9.15 -16.50 -0.59
N ASN A 34 -8.32 -17.37 -1.16
CA ASN A 34 -8.66 -18.75 -1.50
C ASN A 34 -7.96 -19.72 -0.55
N ALA A 35 -8.70 -20.73 -0.11
CA ALA A 35 -8.22 -21.88 0.64
C ALA A 35 -7.36 -22.81 -0.24
N PRO A 36 -6.55 -23.69 0.38
CA PRO A 36 -5.80 -24.73 -0.35
C PRO A 36 -6.70 -25.65 -1.18
N GLY A 37 -7.93 -25.90 -0.72
CA GLY A 37 -8.95 -26.68 -1.45
C GLY A 37 -9.67 -25.92 -2.57
N GLY A 38 -9.26 -24.69 -2.91
CA GLY A 38 -9.88 -23.87 -3.95
C GLY A 38 -11.17 -23.15 -3.53
N LEU A 39 -11.60 -23.33 -2.28
CA LEU A 39 -12.75 -22.61 -1.72
C LEU A 39 -12.40 -21.14 -1.45
N VAL A 40 -13.27 -20.22 -1.86
CA VAL A 40 -13.12 -18.80 -1.52
C VAL A 40 -13.51 -18.60 -0.06
N ILE A 41 -12.55 -18.16 0.77
CA ILE A 41 -12.74 -17.94 2.21
C ILE A 41 -13.31 -16.56 2.47
N SER A 42 -12.82 -15.55 1.74
CA SER A 42 -13.22 -14.16 1.92
C SER A 42 -13.00 -13.37 0.63
N THR A 43 -14.00 -12.57 0.28
CA THR A 43 -13.94 -11.56 -0.78
C THR A 43 -14.31 -10.23 -0.18
N VAL A 44 -13.41 -9.25 -0.30
CA VAL A 44 -13.67 -7.88 0.10
C VAL A 44 -13.54 -7.01 -1.13
N ASP A 45 -14.69 -6.53 -1.59
CA ASP A 45 -14.75 -5.46 -2.58
C ASP A 45 -14.57 -4.13 -1.86
N ASP A 46 -13.71 -3.28 -2.43
CA ASP A 46 -13.27 -2.01 -1.84
C ASP A 46 -12.55 -2.15 -0.48
N ALA A 47 -11.51 -2.97 -0.48
CA ALA A 47 -10.72 -3.19 0.70
C ALA A 47 -9.96 -1.89 1.08
N GLN A 48 -10.20 -1.38 2.29
CA GLN A 48 -9.45 -0.26 2.88
C GLN A 48 -8.71 -0.70 4.14
N GLY A 49 -7.38 -0.65 4.10
CA GLY A 49 -6.54 -0.73 5.29
C GLY A 49 -6.22 -2.15 5.78
N GLN A 50 -7.19 -3.02 6.04
CA GLN A 50 -6.92 -4.34 6.64
C GLN A 50 -8.03 -5.37 6.39
N ILE A 51 -7.64 -6.63 6.22
CA ILE A 51 -8.54 -7.80 6.26
C ILE A 51 -8.04 -8.80 7.31
N ASN A 52 -8.98 -9.39 8.04
CA ASN A 52 -8.72 -10.45 9.01
C ASN A 52 -9.41 -11.73 8.53
N PHE A 53 -8.72 -12.86 8.59
CA PHE A 53 -9.30 -14.15 8.25
C PHE A 53 -8.75 -15.23 9.19
N GLU A 54 -9.56 -16.25 9.42
CA GLU A 54 -9.20 -17.39 10.26
C GLU A 54 -8.82 -18.57 9.36
N ALA A 55 -7.62 -19.13 9.57
CA ALA A 55 -7.14 -20.27 8.80
C ALA A 55 -7.69 -21.57 9.41
N LYS A 56 -8.61 -22.23 8.72
CA LYS A 56 -9.23 -23.49 9.16
C LYS A 56 -8.40 -24.73 8.82
N GLU A 57 -7.61 -24.66 7.75
CA GLU A 57 -6.85 -25.78 7.20
C GLU A 57 -5.37 -25.41 7.00
N THR A 58 -4.49 -26.40 7.07
CA THR A 58 -3.08 -26.26 6.71
C THR A 58 -2.92 -26.31 5.19
N GLY A 59 -2.09 -25.43 4.62
CA GLY A 59 -1.80 -25.48 3.18
C GLY A 59 -1.45 -24.13 2.56
N PHE A 60 -1.50 -24.05 1.23
CA PHE A 60 -1.23 -22.83 0.49
C PHE A 60 -2.49 -22.00 0.34
N TYR A 61 -2.45 -20.78 0.88
CA TYR A 61 -3.53 -19.81 0.69
C TYR A 61 -3.12 -18.88 -0.44
N GLN A 62 -4.05 -18.66 -1.37
CA GLN A 62 -3.83 -17.78 -2.51
C GLN A 62 -4.62 -16.49 -2.30
N MET A 63 -3.93 -15.36 -2.42
CA MET A 63 -4.49 -14.03 -2.29
C MET A 63 -4.41 -13.34 -3.64
N CYS A 64 -5.58 -12.94 -4.14
CA CYS A 64 -5.71 -12.29 -5.43
C CYS A 64 -6.10 -10.82 -5.23
N PHE A 65 -5.31 -9.92 -5.81
CA PHE A 65 -5.57 -8.49 -5.81
C PHE A 65 -6.00 -8.08 -7.21
N SER A 66 -7.23 -7.60 -7.33
CA SER A 66 -7.79 -7.18 -8.60
C SER A 66 -8.16 -5.69 -8.63
N ASN A 67 -7.89 -5.09 -9.80
CA ASN A 67 -8.13 -3.70 -10.12
C ASN A 67 -9.37 -3.54 -11.02
N PHE A 68 -10.41 -4.37 -10.84
CA PHE A 68 -11.57 -4.37 -11.73
C PHE A 68 -12.37 -3.05 -11.71
N HIS A 69 -12.32 -2.32 -10.60
CA HIS A 69 -13.07 -1.06 -10.44
C HIS A 69 -12.36 0.16 -11.07
N ASN A 70 -11.04 0.18 -11.17
CA ASN A 70 -10.32 1.32 -11.74
C ASN A 70 -10.11 1.13 -13.24
N ARG A 71 -10.84 1.89 -14.06
CA ARG A 71 -10.79 1.80 -15.54
C ARG A 71 -9.49 2.31 -16.15
N PHE A 72 -8.76 3.19 -15.46
CA PHE A 72 -7.54 3.81 -15.97
C PHE A 72 -6.48 3.92 -14.88
N GLY A 73 -5.25 3.51 -15.21
CA GLY A 73 -4.07 3.69 -14.36
C GLY A 73 -3.55 2.42 -13.69
N ILE A 74 -2.24 2.40 -13.45
CA ILE A 74 -1.55 1.35 -12.70
C ILE A 74 -1.83 1.58 -11.21
N MET A 75 -2.26 0.53 -10.50
CA MET A 75 -2.46 0.55 -9.05
C MET A 75 -1.23 0.01 -8.31
N GLN A 76 -0.71 0.78 -7.37
CA GLN A 76 0.32 0.34 -6.45
C GLN A 76 -0.31 -0.10 -5.13
N VAL A 77 0.07 -1.28 -4.66
CA VAL A 77 -0.43 -1.88 -3.42
C VAL A 77 0.78 -2.21 -2.55
N PHE A 78 0.80 -1.67 -1.34
CA PHE A 78 1.78 -2.05 -0.32
C PHE A 78 1.12 -3.03 0.65
N LEU A 79 1.75 -4.17 0.88
CA LEU A 79 1.21 -5.28 1.66
C LEU A 79 2.07 -5.57 2.90
N SER A 80 1.42 -5.73 4.04
CA SER A 80 1.97 -6.27 5.29
C SER A 80 1.09 -7.42 5.75
N PHE A 81 1.67 -8.56 6.12
CA PHE A 81 0.90 -9.66 6.70
C PHE A 81 1.44 -10.01 8.09
N GLY A 82 0.54 -10.46 8.96
CA GLY A 82 0.85 -10.88 10.30
C GLY A 82 0.00 -12.07 10.74
N VAL A 83 0.57 -12.90 11.61
CA VAL A 83 -0.13 -14.03 12.22
C VAL A 83 -0.27 -13.73 13.70
N TYR A 84 -1.49 -13.80 14.23
CA TYR A 84 -1.74 -13.68 15.65
C TYR A 84 -2.25 -15.01 16.17
N TYR A 85 -1.57 -15.55 17.18
CA TYR A 85 -2.13 -16.63 17.98
C TYR A 85 -3.02 -15.97 19.03
N GLY A 86 -4.30 -15.86 18.70
CA GLY A 86 -5.29 -15.46 19.69
C GLY A 86 -5.38 -16.56 20.73
N ASN A 87 -4.78 -16.34 21.89
CA ASN A 87 -5.30 -16.96 23.11
C ASN A 87 -6.70 -16.39 23.28
N GLN A 88 -7.71 -17.11 22.78
CA GLN A 88 -9.11 -16.74 22.94
C GLN A 88 -9.48 -16.83 24.43
N GLN A 89 -9.23 -15.76 25.17
CA GLN A 89 -10.02 -15.38 26.32
C GLN A 89 -10.53 -13.96 26.08
N ASN A 90 -11.85 -13.82 26.04
CA ASN A 90 -12.58 -12.56 25.89
C ASN A 90 -11.97 -11.42 26.73
N PRO A 91 -11.89 -10.16 26.23
CA PRO A 91 -11.29 -9.02 26.95
C PRO A 91 -11.91 -8.74 28.34
N SER A 92 -13.14 -9.22 28.57
CA SER A 92 -13.85 -9.12 29.84
C SER A 92 -13.52 -10.24 30.84
N LYS A 93 -13.05 -11.41 30.38
CA LYS A 93 -12.62 -12.53 31.23
C LYS A 93 -11.14 -12.47 31.62
N ILE A 94 -10.29 -11.80 30.82
CA ILE A 94 -8.85 -11.65 31.10
C ILE A 94 -8.59 -11.06 32.49
N LYS A 95 -9.33 -10.02 32.90
CA LYS A 95 -9.08 -9.34 34.20
C LYS A 95 -9.39 -10.21 35.43
N GLU A 96 -10.23 -11.23 35.27
CA GLU A 96 -10.73 -12.06 36.37
C GLU A 96 -10.04 -13.44 36.37
N GLU A 97 -9.78 -13.99 35.19
CA GLU A 97 -9.08 -15.26 34.99
C GLU A 97 -7.55 -15.10 35.15
N GLU A 98 -6.95 -13.95 34.78
CA GLU A 98 -5.55 -13.63 35.13
C GLU A 98 -5.37 -13.53 36.64
N LYS A 99 -6.35 -13.02 37.40
CA LYS A 99 -6.26 -12.92 38.86
C LYS A 99 -6.32 -14.29 39.52
N ASN A 100 -7.22 -15.16 39.07
CA ASN A 100 -7.39 -16.49 39.66
C ASN A 100 -6.26 -17.45 39.25
N LYS A 101 -5.80 -17.41 37.99
CA LYS A 101 -4.66 -18.22 37.51
C LYS A 101 -3.33 -17.75 38.10
N LYS A 102 -3.19 -16.44 38.38
CA LYS A 102 -2.05 -15.86 39.12
C LYS A 102 -1.97 -16.38 40.56
N GLU A 103 -3.10 -16.70 41.20
CA GLU A 103 -3.13 -17.21 42.57
C GLU A 103 -2.81 -18.72 42.65
N GLU A 104 -3.18 -19.49 41.63
CA GLU A 104 -2.90 -20.93 41.53
C GLU A 104 -1.45 -21.21 41.10
N ILE A 105 -0.92 -20.45 40.12
CA ILE A 105 0.48 -20.54 39.68
C ILE A 105 1.45 -20.05 40.76
N ARG A 106 1.02 -19.15 41.65
CA ARG A 106 1.81 -18.68 42.81
C ARG A 106 2.14 -19.78 43.80
N LYS A 107 1.42 -20.91 43.80
CA LYS A 107 1.67 -22.02 44.72
C LYS A 107 2.68 -23.05 44.20
N ASP A 108 2.98 -23.08 42.89
CA ASP A 108 3.68 -24.24 42.32
C ASP A 108 5.04 -23.97 41.63
N LEU A 109 5.45 -22.73 41.38
CA LEU A 109 6.70 -22.49 40.62
C LEU A 109 7.79 -21.70 41.36
N ASN A 110 8.92 -22.36 41.55
CA ASN A 110 10.23 -21.82 41.94
C ASN A 110 10.81 -20.83 40.90
N ASN A 111 10.23 -19.63 40.89
CA ASN A 111 10.83 -18.28 41.00
C ASN A 111 11.79 -17.63 39.99
N THR A 112 12.20 -18.21 38.85
CA THR A 112 12.98 -17.38 37.89
C THR A 112 12.63 -17.59 36.42
N LEU A 113 12.50 -18.83 35.97
CA LEU A 113 12.21 -19.14 34.56
C LEU A 113 10.80 -18.68 34.12
N SER A 114 9.80 -18.80 34.99
CA SER A 114 8.43 -18.35 34.71
C SER A 114 8.31 -16.84 34.63
N ILE A 115 9.04 -16.11 35.47
CA ILE A 115 9.08 -14.64 35.46
C ILE A 115 9.73 -14.14 34.16
N ILE A 116 10.81 -14.79 33.72
CA ILE A 116 11.47 -14.46 32.46
C ILE A 116 10.54 -14.75 31.27
N ALA A 117 9.86 -15.90 31.27
CA ALA A 117 8.91 -16.24 30.21
C ALA A 117 7.75 -15.23 30.11
N ASP A 118 7.17 -14.83 31.25
CA ASP A 118 6.07 -13.87 31.31
C ASP A 118 6.49 -12.46 30.87
N ALA A 119 7.65 -12.00 31.36
CA ALA A 119 8.21 -10.71 30.95
C ALA A 119 8.54 -10.67 29.45
N THR A 120 9.04 -11.79 28.90
CA THR A 120 9.33 -11.93 27.47
C THR A 120 8.05 -11.85 26.65
N TYR A 121 6.99 -12.56 27.04
CA TYR A 121 5.70 -12.55 26.35
C TYR A 121 5.07 -11.15 26.29
N ILE A 122 5.07 -10.41 27.41
CA ILE A 122 4.54 -9.04 27.46
C ILE A 122 5.35 -8.12 26.55
N LEU A 123 6.68 -8.26 26.54
CA LEU A 123 7.56 -7.45 25.71
C LEU A 123 7.34 -7.75 24.23
N GLU A 124 7.28 -9.02 23.84
CA GLU A 124 7.01 -9.45 22.46
C GLU A 124 5.72 -8.84 21.94
N ASN A 125 4.63 -8.88 22.73
CA ASN A 125 3.36 -8.31 22.32
C ASN A 125 3.44 -6.77 22.16
N ARG A 126 4.11 -6.06 23.07
CA ARG A 126 4.30 -4.60 22.96
C ARG A 126 5.16 -4.23 21.75
N VAL A 127 6.25 -4.94 21.51
CA VAL A 127 7.13 -4.75 20.36
C VAL A 127 6.38 -5.03 19.06
N PHE A 128 5.57 -6.08 19.02
CA PHE A 128 4.72 -6.41 17.87
C PHE A 128 3.74 -5.27 17.56
N HIS A 129 3.05 -4.74 18.58
CA HIS A 129 2.16 -3.59 18.42
C HIS A 129 2.89 -2.35 17.89
N MET A 130 4.08 -2.06 18.40
CA MET A 130 4.91 -0.93 17.96
C MET A 130 5.41 -1.13 16.52
N PHE A 131 5.88 -2.33 16.19
CA PHE A 131 6.33 -2.69 14.85
C PHE A 131 5.21 -2.57 13.82
N ARG A 132 4.00 -3.04 14.15
CA ARG A 132 2.81 -2.92 13.29
C ARG A 132 2.47 -1.46 13.02
N TYR A 133 2.40 -0.63 14.05
CA TYR A 133 2.11 0.79 13.91
C TYR A 133 3.16 1.50 13.05
N TYR A 134 4.44 1.25 13.31
CA TYR A 134 5.54 1.85 12.55
C TYR A 134 5.51 1.40 11.08
N SER A 135 5.27 0.12 10.83
CA SER A 135 5.19 -0.43 9.48
C SER A 135 4.04 0.18 8.68
N PHE A 136 2.87 0.35 9.30
CA PHE A 136 1.74 1.03 8.66
C PHE A 136 2.05 2.49 8.33
N GLY A 137 2.67 3.23 9.26
CA GLY A 137 3.07 4.62 9.02
C GLY A 137 4.06 4.74 7.86
N ARG A 138 5.03 3.81 7.75
CA ARG A 138 5.98 3.75 6.64
C ARG A 138 5.28 3.46 5.30
N MET A 139 4.34 2.52 5.28
CA MET A 139 3.58 2.17 4.07
C MET A 139 2.75 3.36 3.57
N ARG A 140 2.05 4.06 4.46
CA ARG A 140 1.25 5.23 4.10
C ARG A 140 2.09 6.35 3.50
N LYS A 141 3.24 6.67 4.11
CA LYS A 141 4.19 7.65 3.56
C LYS A 141 4.70 7.27 2.17
N SER A 142 4.97 5.98 1.92
CA SER A 142 5.44 5.51 0.61
C SER A 142 4.38 5.72 -0.48
N VAL A 143 3.11 5.46 -0.16
CA VAL A 143 1.98 5.66 -1.06
C VAL A 143 1.79 7.15 -1.37
N ASP A 144 1.76 7.99 -0.35
CA ASP A 144 1.56 9.44 -0.51
C ASP A 144 2.72 10.06 -1.31
N TYR A 145 3.96 9.65 -1.04
CA TYR A 145 5.14 10.12 -1.76
C TYR A 145 5.09 9.74 -3.24
N PHE A 146 4.73 8.49 -3.56
CA PHE A 146 4.64 8.05 -4.95
C PHE A 146 3.57 8.83 -5.73
N LEU A 147 2.42 9.07 -5.12
CA LEU A 147 1.33 9.85 -5.71
C LEU A 147 1.78 11.28 -6.05
N LEU A 148 2.48 11.94 -5.12
CA LEU A 148 3.01 13.28 -5.34
C LEU A 148 4.02 13.31 -6.49
N LEU A 149 4.93 12.34 -6.54
CA LEU A 149 5.94 12.25 -7.58
C LEU A 149 5.33 12.07 -8.97
N SER A 150 4.36 11.15 -9.12
CA SER A 150 3.72 10.91 -10.41
C SER A 150 2.95 12.12 -10.92
N ASN A 151 2.23 12.82 -10.02
CA ASN A 151 1.49 14.02 -10.39
C ASN A 151 2.42 15.18 -10.77
N SER A 152 3.50 15.37 -10.01
CA SER A 152 4.48 16.43 -10.27
C SER A 152 5.19 16.23 -11.62
N GLN A 153 5.61 15.00 -11.92
CA GLN A 153 6.24 14.69 -13.21
C GLN A 153 5.30 14.93 -14.39
N TYR A 154 4.03 14.50 -14.27
CA TYR A 154 3.03 14.73 -15.31
C TYR A 154 2.84 16.22 -15.59
N ILE A 155 2.60 17.02 -14.56
CA ILE A 155 2.38 18.47 -14.69
C ILE A 155 3.62 19.14 -15.29
N THR A 156 4.81 18.81 -14.79
CA THR A 156 6.07 19.39 -15.27
C THR A 156 6.29 19.06 -16.75
N TRP A 157 6.05 17.82 -17.17
CA TRP A 157 6.24 17.38 -18.55
C TRP A 157 5.31 18.09 -19.54
N TRP A 158 4.03 18.24 -19.19
CA TRP A 158 3.10 18.98 -20.04
C TRP A 158 3.36 20.48 -20.05
N SER A 159 3.83 21.03 -18.92
CA SER A 159 4.17 22.46 -18.82
C SER A 159 5.41 22.81 -19.64
N THR A 160 6.43 21.95 -19.66
CA THR A 160 7.63 22.14 -20.50
C THR A 160 7.29 21.99 -21.97
N ALA A 161 6.45 21.01 -22.35
CA ALA A 161 5.99 20.84 -23.73
C ALA A 161 5.22 22.08 -24.24
N LEU A 162 4.29 22.61 -23.44
CA LEU A 162 3.54 23.82 -23.80
C LEU A 162 4.44 25.05 -23.93
N SER A 163 5.39 25.21 -23.00
CA SER A 163 6.35 26.32 -23.05
C SER A 163 7.21 26.27 -24.31
N LEU A 164 7.67 25.07 -24.70
CA LEU A 164 8.43 24.87 -25.94
C LEU A 164 7.59 25.22 -27.19
N LEU A 165 6.30 24.89 -27.17
CA LEU A 165 5.35 25.21 -28.24
C LEU A 165 5.16 26.72 -28.43
N ILE A 166 5.05 27.46 -27.32
CA ILE A 166 4.91 28.93 -27.36
C ILE A 166 6.18 29.58 -27.93
N VAL A 167 7.36 29.15 -27.47
CA VAL A 167 8.65 29.68 -27.94
C VAL A 167 8.86 29.38 -29.43
N THR A 168 8.57 28.15 -29.87
CA THR A 168 8.66 27.79 -31.30
C THR A 168 7.66 28.58 -32.14
N SER A 169 6.42 28.73 -31.70
CA SER A 169 5.43 29.57 -32.39
C SER A 169 5.89 31.03 -32.52
N GLY A 170 6.39 31.65 -31.45
CA GLY A 170 6.93 33.00 -31.49
C GLY A 170 8.16 33.14 -32.40
N TYR A 171 9.05 32.15 -32.40
CA TYR A 171 10.19 32.12 -33.30
C TYR A 171 9.77 32.01 -34.77
N LEU A 172 8.81 31.14 -35.08
CA LEU A 172 8.23 31.02 -36.42
C LEU A 172 7.57 32.32 -36.88
N GLN A 173 6.81 33.01 -36.02
CA GLN A 173 6.22 34.32 -36.33
C GLN A 173 7.29 35.35 -36.71
N LEU A 174 8.38 35.43 -35.95
CA LEU A 174 9.52 36.32 -36.26
C LEU A 174 10.23 35.94 -37.57
N LEU A 175 10.35 34.64 -37.86
CA LEU A 175 10.96 34.13 -39.08
C LEU A 175 10.14 34.50 -40.33
N PHE A 176 8.81 34.36 -40.25
CA PHE A 176 7.90 34.82 -41.30
C PHE A 176 7.97 36.33 -41.49
N LEU A 177 8.01 37.12 -40.40
CA LEU A 177 8.15 38.56 -40.49
C LEU A 177 9.47 38.96 -41.18
N LYS A 178 10.60 38.36 -40.78
CA LYS A 178 11.90 38.58 -41.43
C LYS A 178 11.87 38.22 -42.90
N ARG A 179 11.32 37.05 -43.27
CA ARG A 179 11.21 36.66 -44.68
C ARG A 179 10.32 37.61 -45.47
N LEU A 180 9.18 38.04 -44.93
CA LEU A 180 8.26 38.94 -45.61
C LEU A 180 8.88 40.32 -45.89
N PHE A 181 9.62 40.87 -44.93
CA PHE A 181 10.27 42.18 -45.09
C PHE A 181 11.55 42.13 -45.95
N VAL A 182 12.36 41.07 -45.83
CA VAL A 182 13.58 40.90 -46.66
C VAL A 182 13.25 40.70 -48.13
N THR A 183 12.12 40.07 -48.47
CA THR A 183 11.71 39.90 -49.88
C THR A 183 11.31 41.22 -50.54
N LYS A 184 10.82 42.20 -49.76
CA LYS A 184 10.42 43.53 -50.28
C LYS A 184 11.59 44.48 -50.49
N THR A 185 12.65 44.39 -49.68
CA THR A 185 13.83 45.26 -49.83
C THR A 185 14.64 44.98 -51.10
N THR A 186 14.50 43.79 -51.71
CA THR A 186 15.17 43.45 -52.98
C THR A 186 14.37 43.91 -54.21
N THR A 187 13.19 44.51 -54.04
CA THR A 187 12.35 44.99 -55.16
C THR A 187 12.41 46.53 -55.34
N GLU A 188 13.32 47.23 -54.67
CA GLU A 188 13.49 48.69 -54.83
C GLU A 188 14.66 49.11 -55.75
N GLU A 189 15.34 48.18 -56.42
CA GLU A 189 16.35 48.53 -57.45
C GLU A 189 15.83 48.53 -58.90
N GLU A 190 14.52 48.30 -59.14
CA GLU A 190 14.00 48.23 -60.51
C GLU A 190 12.70 49.03 -60.72
N LYS A 191 12.81 50.36 -60.87
CA LYS A 191 12.07 51.12 -61.92
C LYS A 191 12.46 52.61 -61.98
N PRO A 192 12.20 53.30 -63.11
CA PRO A 192 13.22 54.02 -63.86
C PRO A 192 13.16 55.52 -63.61
N ARG A 193 14.24 56.20 -63.98
CA ARG A 193 14.30 57.66 -64.08
C ARG A 193 13.24 58.16 -65.07
N CYS A 194 12.42 59.10 -64.62
CA CYS A 194 11.87 60.17 -65.45
C CYS A 194 12.75 61.41 -65.25
#